data_AF-A0A1U9UIR2-F1
#
_entry.id   AF-A0A1U9UIR2-F1
#
_cell.length_a   1.000
_cell.length_b   1.000
_cell.length_c   1.000
_cell.angle_alpha   90.00
_cell.angle_beta   90.00
_cell.angle_gamma   90.00
#
_symmetry.space_group_name_H-M   'P 1'
#
loop_
_entity.id
_entity.type
_entity.pdbx_description
1 polymer ?
#
loop_
_entity_poly.entity_id
_entity_poly.type
_entity_poly.pdbx_seq_one_letter_code
_entity_poly.pdbx_strand_id
1 'polypeptide(L)'
;MSASRKPEFSSRFLETYMDELMSMSDEEILEGRDIDAVKQRAAQRLASASAEAGRRRLAAAKLRVQQGREASRPQSTASIEEVRAFIRQAANDGRVTLAARQLSEMSDTDALRLYSQLQQLINRQGDGQ
;
A
#
# COMPACT_ATOMS: atom_id res chain seq x y z
N MET A 1 -45.74 -51.23 2.03
CA MET A 1 -45.25 -49.85 1.84
C MET A 1 -45.12 -49.21 3.22
N SER A 2 -44.01 -49.45 3.91
CA SER A 2 -43.79 -48.92 5.26
C SER A 2 -43.10 -47.56 5.13
N ALA A 3 -43.82 -46.48 5.40
CA ALA A 3 -43.29 -45.13 5.35
C ALA A 3 -42.16 -45.00 6.39
N SER A 4 -40.96 -44.67 5.90
CA SER A 4 -39.80 -44.37 6.73
C SER A 4 -40.12 -43.09 7.53
N ARG A 5 -40.38 -43.22 8.83
CA ARG A 5 -40.57 -42.07 9.71
C ARG A 5 -39.24 -41.34 9.83
N LYS A 6 -39.22 -40.06 9.45
CA LYS A 6 -38.10 -39.16 9.70
C LYS A 6 -37.89 -39.09 11.22
N PRO A 7 -36.65 -39.25 11.73
CA PRO A 7 -36.39 -39.05 13.15
C PRO A 7 -36.67 -37.58 13.49
N GLU A 8 -37.69 -37.35 14.31
CA GLU A 8 -37.99 -36.04 14.91
C GLU A 8 -37.03 -35.87 16.10
N PHE A 9 -35.96 -35.11 15.93
CA PHE A 9 -35.10 -34.74 17.05
C PHE A 9 -35.88 -33.80 17.96
N SER A 10 -36.09 -34.20 19.21
CA SER A 10 -36.75 -33.32 20.18
C SER A 10 -35.86 -32.11 20.46
N SER A 11 -36.46 -30.93 20.59
CA SER A 11 -35.72 -29.70 20.94
C SER A 11 -34.86 -29.90 22.19
N ARG A 12 -35.37 -30.67 23.16
CA ARG A 12 -34.69 -31.03 24.40
C ARG A 12 -33.39 -31.83 24.18
N PHE A 13 -33.33 -32.71 23.18
CA PHE A 13 -32.10 -33.43 22.85
C PHE A 13 -31.04 -32.46 22.31
N LEU A 14 -31.44 -31.55 21.42
CA LEU A 14 -30.53 -30.55 20.86
C LEU A 14 -30.04 -29.57 21.94
N GLU A 15 -30.93 -29.12 22.83
CA GLU A 15 -30.59 -28.28 23.97
C GLU A 15 -29.59 -28.98 24.91
N THR A 16 -29.85 -30.23 25.28
CA THR A 16 -28.95 -30.99 26.16
C THR A 16 -27.59 -31.25 25.51
N TYR A 17 -27.57 -31.54 24.21
CA TYR A 17 -26.33 -31.75 23.46
C TYR A 17 -25.53 -30.43 23.31
N MET A 18 -26.21 -29.31 23.10
CA MET A 18 -25.58 -27.99 23.11
C MET A 18 -24.99 -27.65 24.47
N ASP A 19 -25.73 -27.90 25.55
CA ASP A 19 -25.25 -27.68 26.92
C ASP A 19 -24.01 -28.53 27.22
N GLU A 20 -24.01 -29.80 26.79
CA GLU A 20 -22.86 -30.70 26.91
C GLU A 20 -21.64 -30.12 26.19
N LEU A 21 -21.77 -29.77 24.90
CA LEU A 21 -20.69 -29.17 24.11
C LEU A 21 -20.15 -27.86 24.70
N MET A 22 -21.04 -27.01 25.22
CA MET A 22 -20.67 -25.73 25.84
C MET A 22 -20.00 -25.92 27.21
N SER A 23 -20.24 -27.05 27.88
CA SER A 23 -19.67 -27.40 29.17
C SER A 23 -18.35 -28.18 29.09
N MET A 24 -17.96 -28.65 27.91
CA MET A 24 -16.69 -29.35 27.71
C MET A 24 -15.52 -28.44 28.08
N SER A 25 -14.55 -29.00 28.81
CA SER A 25 -13.31 -28.32 29.12
C SER A 25 -12.40 -28.20 27.89
N ASP A 26 -11.52 -27.21 27.89
CA ASP A 26 -10.51 -27.05 26.82
C ASP A 26 -9.67 -28.32 26.63
N GLU A 27 -9.41 -29.07 27.71
CA GLU A 27 -8.67 -30.33 27.67
C GLU A 27 -9.42 -31.45 26.93
N GLU A 28 -10.73 -31.56 27.17
CA GLU A 28 -11.61 -32.50 26.46
C GLU A 28 -11.79 -32.11 24.99
N ILE A 29 -11.93 -30.81 24.71
CA ILE A 29 -12.02 -30.27 23.34
C ILE A 29 -10.72 -30.54 22.57
N LEU A 30 -9.58 -30.46 23.24
CA LEU A 30 -8.27 -30.67 22.64
C LEU A 30 -7.83 -32.14 22.65
N GLU A 31 -8.66 -33.06 23.18
CA GLU A 31 -8.40 -34.49 23.30
C GLU A 31 -7.07 -34.78 24.04
N GLY A 32 -6.80 -34.01 25.10
CA GLY A 32 -5.56 -34.11 25.88
C GLY A 32 -4.31 -33.54 25.19
N ARG A 33 -4.45 -32.77 24.11
CA ARG A 33 -3.33 -32.03 23.51
C ARG A 33 -2.93 -30.83 24.38
N ASP A 34 -1.63 -30.61 24.46
CA ASP A 34 -1.06 -29.45 25.14
C ASP A 34 -1.51 -28.13 24.49
N ILE A 35 -2.24 -27.32 25.26
CA ILE A 35 -2.76 -26.01 24.88
C ILE A 35 -1.62 -25.09 24.44
N ASP A 36 -0.49 -25.12 25.14
CA ASP A 36 0.63 -24.22 24.87
C ASP A 36 1.32 -24.57 23.56
N ALA A 37 1.47 -25.87 23.27
CA ALA A 37 1.97 -26.33 21.97
C ALA A 37 1.05 -25.91 20.80
N VAL A 38 -0.28 -25.98 20.98
CA VAL A 38 -1.25 -25.55 19.95
C VAL A 38 -1.15 -24.04 19.72
N LYS A 39 -1.11 -23.25 20.81
CA LYS A 39 -0.96 -21.79 20.74
C LYS A 39 0.36 -21.38 20.08
N GLN A 40 1.46 -22.03 20.46
CA GLN A 40 2.78 -21.74 19.88
C GLN A 40 2.80 -22.04 18.37
N ARG A 41 2.19 -23.15 17.94
CA ARG A 41 2.08 -23.50 16.52
C ARG A 41 1.25 -22.48 15.74
N ALA A 42 0.14 -22.02 16.32
CA ALA A 42 -0.69 -20.97 15.72
C ALA A 42 0.09 -19.65 15.59
N ALA A 43 0.79 -19.23 16.65
CA ALA A 43 1.61 -18.03 16.66
C ALA A 43 2.73 -18.08 15.60
N GLN A 44 3.41 -19.22 15.46
CA GLN A 44 4.44 -19.42 14.43
C GLN A 44 3.87 -19.28 13.01
N ARG A 45 2.69 -19.84 12.75
CA ARG A 45 2.01 -19.72 11.44
C ARG A 45 1.63 -18.26 11.13
N LEU A 46 1.13 -17.53 12.12
CA LEU A 46 0.80 -16.12 11.95
C LEU A 46 2.06 -15.26 11.74
N ALA A 47 3.13 -15.55 12.46
CA ALA A 47 4.40 -14.85 12.31
C ALA A 47 5.01 -15.07 10.91
N SER A 48 5.01 -16.30 10.40
CA SER A 48 5.54 -16.58 9.05
C SER A 48 4.69 -15.93 7.95
N ALA A 49 3.36 -16.03 8.05
CA ALA A 49 2.45 -15.41 7.10
C ALA A 49 2.56 -13.88 7.08
N SER A 50 2.65 -13.25 8.26
CA SER A 50 2.80 -11.80 8.37
C SER A 50 4.15 -11.30 7.84
N ALA A 51 5.24 -12.04 8.08
CA ALA A 51 6.55 -11.74 7.53
C ALA A 51 6.55 -11.80 5.99
N GLU A 52 5.92 -12.82 5.41
CA GLU A 52 5.82 -12.95 3.95
C GLU A 52 4.97 -11.83 3.32
N ALA A 53 3.82 -11.52 3.93
CA ALA A 53 2.98 -10.41 3.50
C ALA A 53 3.75 -9.07 3.56
N GLY A 54 4.52 -8.84 4.62
CA GLY A 54 5.40 -7.68 4.75
C GLY A 54 6.44 -7.59 3.64
N ARG A 55 7.13 -8.69 3.33
CA ARG A 55 8.10 -8.76 2.22
C ARG A 55 7.45 -8.42 0.87
N ARG A 56 6.27 -8.97 0.58
CA ARG A 56 5.52 -8.69 -0.66
C ARG A 56 5.12 -7.22 -0.76
N ARG A 57 4.62 -6.62 0.32
CA ARG A 57 4.27 -5.18 0.37
C ARG A 57 5.49 -4.30 0.11
N LEU A 58 6.62 -4.63 0.74
CA LEU A 58 7.86 -3.88 0.57
C LEU A 58 8.40 -4.00 -0.86
N ALA A 59 8.38 -5.20 -1.46
CA ALA A 59 8.75 -5.40 -2.86
C ALA A 59 7.86 -4.58 -3.80
N ALA A 60 6.54 -4.60 -3.60
CA ALA A 60 5.61 -3.79 -4.39
C ALA A 60 5.86 -2.29 -4.23
N ALA A 61 6.15 -1.81 -3.02
CA ALA A 61 6.48 -0.40 -2.78
C ALA A 61 7.80 0.00 -3.47
N LYS A 62 8.83 -0.87 -3.43
CA LYS A 62 10.09 -0.64 -4.15
C LYS A 62 9.86 -0.50 -5.65
N LEU A 63 9.06 -1.38 -6.24
CA LEU A 63 8.71 -1.30 -7.66
C LEU A 63 7.99 0.01 -8.00
N ARG A 64 7.02 0.42 -7.18
CA ARG A 64 6.32 1.71 -7.37
C ARG A 64 7.27 2.91 -7.28
N VAL A 65 8.22 2.91 -6.34
CA VAL A 65 9.21 3.98 -6.23
C VAL A 65 10.14 4.03 -7.44
N GLN A 66 10.55 2.86 -7.95
CA GLN A 66 11.37 2.78 -9.17
C GLN A 66 10.61 3.29 -10.40
N GLN A 67 9.38 2.81 -10.60
CA GLN A 67 8.50 3.28 -11.69
C GLN A 67 8.21 4.77 -11.58
N GLY A 68 7.97 5.28 -10.38
CA GLY A 68 7.80 6.71 -10.13
C GLY A 68 9.05 7.51 -10.50
N ARG A 69 10.25 7.02 -10.17
CA ARG A 69 11.52 7.65 -10.58
C ARG A 69 11.73 7.65 -12.09
N GLU A 70 11.38 6.57 -12.77
CA GLU A 70 11.49 6.49 -14.24
C GLU A 70 10.50 7.43 -14.93
N ALA A 71 9.24 7.46 -14.48
CA ALA A 71 8.23 8.38 -15.00
C ALA A 71 8.54 9.85 -14.70
N SER A 72 9.28 10.13 -13.62
CA SER A 72 9.69 11.48 -13.24
C SER A 72 10.96 11.95 -13.92
N ARG A 73 11.65 11.12 -14.73
CA ARG A 73 12.87 11.55 -15.41
C ARG A 73 12.46 12.53 -16.51
N PRO A 74 12.75 13.84 -16.37
CA PRO A 74 12.39 14.80 -17.40
C PRO A 74 13.16 14.46 -18.68
N GLN A 75 12.46 13.92 -19.67
CA GLN A 75 12.93 13.85 -21.05
C GLN A 75 12.80 15.25 -21.66
N SER A 76 13.57 16.22 -21.14
CA SER A 76 13.70 17.48 -21.85
C SER A 76 14.65 17.26 -23.02
N THR A 77 14.16 17.52 -24.22
CA THR A 77 14.97 17.62 -25.44
C THR A 77 15.84 18.89 -25.45
N ALA A 78 15.56 19.81 -24.54
CA ALA A 78 16.31 21.04 -24.35
C ALA A 78 17.65 20.78 -23.65
N SER A 79 18.68 21.50 -24.07
CA SER A 79 19.98 21.48 -23.41
C SER A 79 19.89 22.06 -21.99
N ILE A 80 20.82 21.67 -21.12
CA ILE A 80 20.89 22.17 -19.74
C ILE A 80 21.04 23.71 -19.70
N GLU A 81 21.70 24.30 -20.70
CA GLU A 81 21.86 25.74 -20.84
C GLU A 81 20.53 26.44 -21.15
N GLU A 82 19.75 25.89 -22.08
CA GLU A 82 18.40 26.39 -22.42
C GLU A 82 17.44 26.29 -21.23
N VAL A 83 17.51 25.18 -20.50
CA VAL A 83 16.73 24.95 -19.27
C VAL A 83 17.05 26.02 -18.23
N ARG A 84 18.33 26.30 -17.98
CA ARG A 84 18.75 27.35 -17.03
C ARG A 84 18.40 28.75 -17.51
N ALA A 85 18.43 29.01 -18.82
CA ALA A 85 18.00 30.29 -19.39
C ALA A 85 16.48 30.49 -19.20
N PHE A 86 15.68 29.47 -19.51
CA PHE A 86 14.22 29.48 -19.34
C PHE A 86 13.82 29.73 -17.89
N ILE A 87 14.44 29.01 -16.94
CA ILE A 87 14.12 29.18 -15.51
C ILE A 87 14.46 30.60 -15.03
N ARG A 88 15.60 31.16 -15.47
CA ARG A 88 15.96 32.56 -15.15
C ARG A 88 14.95 33.55 -15.72
N GLN A 89 14.48 33.32 -16.94
CA GLN A 89 13.45 34.16 -17.57
C GLN A 89 12.13 34.05 -16.81
N ALA A 90 11.69 32.84 -16.47
CA ALA A 90 10.46 32.60 -15.70
C ALA A 90 10.53 33.16 -14.28
N ALA A 91 11.70 33.15 -13.63
CA ALA A 91 11.90 33.77 -12.31
C ALA A 91 11.77 35.30 -12.34
N ASN A 92 11.97 35.91 -13.50
CA ASN A 92 11.80 37.34 -13.73
C ASN A 92 10.42 37.69 -14.32
N ASP A 93 9.56 36.69 -14.58
CA ASP A 93 8.20 36.88 -15.07
C ASP A 93 7.22 36.94 -13.88
N GLY A 94 6.35 37.95 -13.85
CA GLY A 94 5.35 38.14 -12.79
C GLY A 94 4.29 37.03 -12.72
N ARG A 95 4.23 36.14 -13.73
CA ARG A 95 3.31 34.98 -13.76
C ARG A 95 3.72 33.86 -12.81
N VAL A 96 4.99 33.79 -12.41
CA VAL A 96 5.51 32.72 -11.55
C VAL A 96 6.37 33.32 -10.44
N THR A 97 6.05 33.03 -9.19
CA THR A 97 6.91 33.40 -8.07
C THR A 97 7.92 32.28 -7.79
N LEU A 98 9.17 32.48 -8.22
CA LEU A 98 10.28 31.59 -7.87
C LEU A 98 11.16 32.24 -6.79
N ALA A 99 11.50 31.50 -5.74
CA ALA A 99 12.47 31.95 -4.75
C ALA A 99 13.88 31.95 -5.38
N ALA A 100 14.30 33.11 -5.87
CA ALA A 100 15.48 33.28 -6.72
C ALA A 100 16.84 32.92 -6.09
N ARG A 101 16.91 32.65 -4.78
CA ARG A 101 18.17 32.60 -4.03
C ARG A 101 19.08 31.40 -4.32
N GLN A 102 18.64 30.39 -5.08
CA GLN A 102 19.43 29.16 -5.27
C GLN A 102 19.51 28.68 -6.73
N LEU A 103 19.07 29.47 -7.70
CA LEU A 103 19.06 29.07 -9.12
C LEU A 103 20.45 28.79 -9.70
N SER A 104 21.47 29.49 -9.22
CA SER A 104 22.88 29.32 -9.63
C SER A 104 23.58 28.14 -8.96
N GLU A 105 23.09 27.69 -7.80
CA GLU A 105 23.68 26.60 -7.00
C GLU A 105 22.96 25.25 -7.24
N MET A 106 21.93 25.24 -8.08
CA MET A 106 21.08 24.09 -8.32
C MET A 106 21.74 23.06 -9.23
N SER A 107 21.54 21.77 -8.92
CA SER A 107 22.07 20.66 -9.72
C SER A 107 21.35 20.58 -11.09
N ASP A 108 22.01 20.00 -12.10
CA ASP A 108 21.41 19.85 -13.44
C ASP A 108 20.13 19.01 -13.42
N THR A 109 20.09 17.99 -12.55
CA THR A 109 18.91 17.15 -12.35
C THR A 109 17.74 17.92 -11.75
N ASP A 110 18.02 18.82 -10.81
CA ASP A 110 17.00 19.66 -10.19
C ASP A 110 16.52 20.75 -11.15
N ALA A 111 17.41 21.30 -11.98
CA ALA A 111 17.06 22.25 -13.03
C ALA A 111 16.08 21.64 -14.05
N LEU A 112 16.36 20.43 -14.54
CA LEU A 112 15.46 19.74 -15.47
C LEU A 112 14.09 19.43 -14.83
N ARG A 113 14.07 19.09 -13.55
CA ARG A 113 12.83 18.83 -12.80
C ARG A 113 12.01 20.09 -12.60
N LEU A 114 12.65 21.21 -12.27
CA LEU A 114 11.98 22.49 -12.09
C LEU A 114 11.45 23.02 -13.43
N TYR A 115 12.18 22.83 -14.52
CA TYR A 115 11.74 23.14 -15.87
C TYR A 115 10.48 22.38 -16.28
N SER A 116 10.41 21.06 -16.04
CA SER A 116 9.21 20.28 -16.36
C SER A 116 8.01 20.69 -15.51
N GLN A 117 8.22 21.04 -14.23
CA GLN A 117 7.18 21.58 -13.36
C GLN A 117 6.65 22.93 -13.86
N LEU A 118 7.54 23.84 -14.28
CA LEU A 118 7.15 25.13 -14.85
C LEU A 118 6.34 24.96 -16.15
N GLN A 119 6.78 24.08 -17.05
CA GLN A 119 6.01 23.79 -18.28
C GLN A 119 4.62 23.26 -17.97
N GLN A 120 4.48 22.36 -16.99
CA GLN A 120 3.17 21.84 -16.59
C GLN A 120 2.27 22.93 -15.99
N LEU A 121 2.84 23.83 -15.18
CA LEU A 121 2.10 24.97 -14.60
C LEU A 121 1.61 25.94 -15.68
N ILE A 122 2.49 26.30 -16.62
CA ILE A 122 2.16 27.20 -17.74
C ILE A 122 1.08 26.58 -18.63
N ASN A 123 1.22 25.31 -19.00
CA ASN A 123 0.24 24.62 -19.84
C ASN A 123 -1.13 24.53 -19.14
N ARG A 124 -1.15 24.23 -17.84
CA ARG A 124 -2.40 24.18 -17.05
C ARG A 124 -3.07 25.54 -16.87
N GLN A 125 -2.32 26.64 -16.87
CA GLN A 125 -2.86 28.00 -16.82
C GLN A 125 -3.38 28.48 -18.19
N GLY A 126 -2.92 27.90 -19.30
CA GLY A 126 -3.38 28.21 -20.65
C GLY A 126 -4.75 27.62 -21.02
N ASP A 127 -5.16 26.52 -20.39
CA ASP A 127 -6.44 25.83 -20.65
C ASP A 127 -7.66 26.46 -19.96
N GLY A 128 -7.50 27.65 -19.36
CA GLY A 128 -8.54 28.37 -18.62
C GLY A 128 -9.19 29.54 -19.35
N GLN A 129 -9.03 29.65 -20.68
CA GLN A 129 -9.65 30.70 -21.52
C GLN A 129 -10.72 30.13 -22.45
#